data_AF-A0A7C1GH18-F1
#
_entry.id   AF-A0A7C1GH18-F1
#
_cell.length_a   1.000
_cell.length_b   1.000
_cell.length_c   1.000
_cell.angle_alpha   90.00
_cell.angle_beta   90.00
_cell.angle_gamma   90.00
#
_symmetry.space_group_name_H-M   'P 1'
#
loop_
_entity.id
_entity.type
_entity.pdbx_description
1 polymer ?
#
loop_
_entity_poly.entity_id
_entity_poly.type
_entity_poly.pdbx_seq_one_letter_code
_entity_poly.pdbx_strand_id
1 'polypeptide(L)'
;MPCLNCLKKVGWWIWGTPPCLHTGRLCGIPLIMAFLQISATLPAREISHVKFIMEGYDGLGIVTTTDPRAATISITYPQELEHTLMGLLDSFVKERVVKEVSRL
;
A
#
# COMPACT_ATOMS: atom_id res chain seq x y z
N MET A 1 -12.82 -11.91 39.18
CA MET A 1 -11.77 -11.03 39.77
C MET A 1 -11.02 -11.84 40.82
N PRO A 2 -9.70 -11.66 41.04
CA PRO A 2 -8.83 -10.56 40.60
C PRO A 2 -7.59 -10.96 39.77
N CYS A 3 -7.08 -10.01 38.97
CA CYS A 3 -5.74 -10.02 38.39
C CYS A 3 -4.75 -9.45 39.41
N LEU A 4 -3.81 -10.27 39.88
CA LEU A 4 -2.69 -9.87 40.73
C LEU A 4 -1.44 -9.71 39.87
N ASN A 5 -0.99 -8.47 39.65
CA ASN A 5 0.37 -7.99 39.91
C ASN A 5 0.69 -6.73 39.08
N CYS A 6 0.44 -5.58 39.70
CA CYS A 6 1.13 -4.34 39.42
C CYS A 6 1.84 -3.96 40.73
N LEU A 7 3.10 -4.37 40.91
CA LEU A 7 3.89 -3.93 42.06
C LEU A 7 5.40 -4.02 41.81
N LYS A 8 6.00 -2.89 41.41
CA LYS A 8 7.09 -2.17 42.12
C LYS A 8 7.75 -1.18 41.15
N LYS A 9 7.50 0.13 41.27
CA LYS A 9 8.26 1.15 42.06
C LYS A 9 9.68 1.34 41.48
N VAL A 10 10.21 2.52 41.15
CA VAL A 10 10.25 3.83 41.84
C VAL A 10 10.79 4.89 40.86
N GLY A 11 10.33 6.16 40.90
CA GLY A 11 11.08 7.30 40.35
C GLY A 11 10.21 8.55 40.11
N TRP A 12 10.64 9.71 40.60
CA TRP A 12 9.84 10.90 40.88
C TRP A 12 9.38 11.78 39.69
N TRP A 13 8.31 12.53 39.98
CA TRP A 13 7.63 13.67 39.31
C TRP A 13 8.59 14.69 38.64
N ILE A 14 8.26 15.51 37.63
CA ILE A 14 7.04 16.31 37.35
C ILE A 14 7.05 16.76 35.86
N TRP A 15 5.84 16.88 35.27
CA TRP A 15 5.42 17.53 33.99
C TRP A 15 5.61 16.78 32.65
N GLY A 16 4.49 16.19 32.19
CA GLY A 16 4.11 16.18 30.77
C GLY A 16 4.52 14.96 29.94
N THR A 17 4.02 13.77 30.27
CA THR A 17 4.04 12.62 29.33
C THR A 17 2.60 12.21 28.95
N PRO A 18 2.38 11.78 27.68
CA PRO A 18 1.06 11.59 27.11
C PRO A 18 0.27 10.47 27.81
N PRO A 19 -1.07 10.46 27.68
CA PRO A 19 -1.90 9.51 28.41
C PRO A 19 -1.49 8.08 28.08
N CYS A 20 -1.23 7.29 29.12
CA CYS A 20 -1.22 5.84 29.06
C CYS A 20 -2.54 5.40 28.43
N LEU A 21 -2.49 5.03 27.15
CA LEU A 21 -3.62 4.52 26.41
C LEU A 21 -4.00 3.17 27.03
N HIS A 22 -4.97 3.22 27.93
CA HIS A 22 -5.75 2.08 28.37
C HIS A 22 -6.52 1.57 27.15
N THR A 23 -6.00 0.56 26.45
CA THR A 23 -6.76 -0.10 25.37
C THR A 23 -6.89 -1.58 25.64
N GLY A 24 -7.66 -1.88 26.68
CA GLY A 24 -8.51 -3.06 26.67
C GLY A 24 -9.57 -2.88 25.59
N ARG A 25 -9.29 -3.40 24.39
CA ARG A 25 -10.13 -3.66 23.21
C ARG A 25 -9.34 -3.28 21.96
N LEU A 26 -9.06 -4.27 21.12
CA LEU A 26 -9.28 -4.08 19.69
C LEU A 26 -10.35 -5.09 19.31
N CYS A 27 -11.59 -4.73 19.65
CA CYS A 27 -12.79 -5.36 19.15
C CYS A 27 -12.82 -5.13 17.64
N GLY A 28 -12.83 -6.21 16.85
CA GLY A 28 -12.83 -6.26 15.38
C GLY A 28 -12.99 -4.93 14.64
N ILE A 29 -11.86 -4.29 14.32
CA ILE A 29 -11.85 -3.26 13.28
C ILE A 29 -12.11 -4.01 11.98
N PRO A 30 -13.06 -3.59 11.14
CA PRO A 30 -13.10 -4.12 9.78
C PRO A 30 -11.74 -3.77 9.15
N LEU A 31 -10.98 -4.78 8.72
CA LEU A 31 -9.87 -4.57 7.80
C LEU A 31 -10.47 -3.97 6.52
N ILE A 32 -10.72 -2.67 6.51
CA ILE A 32 -11.06 -1.94 5.30
C ILE A 32 -9.75 -1.93 4.52
N MET A 33 -9.57 -2.94 3.68
CA MET A 33 -8.52 -2.94 2.66
C MET A 33 -8.80 -1.75 1.76
N ALA A 34 -8.02 -0.68 1.91
CA ALA A 34 -8.12 0.49 1.08
C ALA A 34 -7.44 0.16 -0.25
N PHE A 35 -8.20 0.20 -1.34
CA PHE A 35 -7.64 0.07 -2.69
C PHE A 35 -7.34 1.44 -3.25
N LEU A 36 -6.12 1.62 -3.73
CA LEU A 36 -5.65 2.81 -4.41
C LEU A 36 -5.57 2.55 -5.90
N GLN A 37 -5.64 3.62 -6.68
CA GLN A 37 -5.55 3.55 -8.12
C GLN A 37 -4.52 4.55 -8.66
N ILE A 38 -3.72 4.11 -9.61
CA ILE A 38 -2.81 4.97 -10.37
C ILE A 38 -3.07 4.79 -11.86
N SER A 39 -2.79 5.82 -12.65
CA SER A 39 -2.77 5.75 -14.10
C SER A 39 -1.34 5.80 -14.61
N ALA A 40 -1.03 5.01 -15.62
CA ALA A 40 0.27 5.02 -16.27
C ALA A 40 0.12 4.95 -17.79
N THR A 41 1.01 5.64 -18.49
CA THR A 41 1.09 5.65 -19.95
C THR A 41 2.35 4.90 -20.36
N LEU A 42 2.19 3.92 -21.24
CA LEU A 42 3.27 3.05 -21.73
C LEU A 42 3.04 2.72 -23.21
N PRO A 43 4.02 2.22 -23.97
CA PRO A 43 3.78 1.80 -25.35
C PRO A 43 2.81 0.62 -25.41
N ALA A 44 1.93 0.58 -26.43
CA ALA A 44 0.91 -0.46 -26.57
C ALA A 44 1.49 -1.90 -26.57
N ARG A 45 2.70 -2.08 -27.12
CA ARG A 45 3.42 -3.37 -27.13
C ARG A 45 3.80 -3.88 -25.73
N GLU A 46 3.97 -2.98 -24.77
CA GLU A 46 4.40 -3.29 -23.41
C GLU A 46 3.19 -3.56 -22.48
N ILE A 47 1.96 -3.19 -22.88
CA ILE A 47 0.75 -3.35 -22.05
C ILE A 47 0.58 -4.80 -21.60
N SER A 48 0.68 -5.74 -22.53
CA SER A 48 0.56 -7.18 -22.23
C SER A 48 1.67 -7.66 -21.31
N HIS A 49 2.89 -7.13 -21.46
CA HIS A 49 4.04 -7.50 -20.66
C HIS A 49 3.90 -6.98 -19.21
N VAL A 50 3.59 -5.70 -19.05
CA VAL A 50 3.36 -5.09 -17.73
C VAL A 50 2.17 -5.75 -17.04
N LYS A 51 1.06 -5.98 -17.74
CA LYS A 51 -0.09 -6.71 -17.19
C LYS A 51 0.29 -8.10 -16.69
N PHE A 52 1.04 -8.86 -17.49
CA PHE A 52 1.49 -10.19 -17.12
C PHE A 52 2.39 -10.17 -15.88
N ILE A 53 3.36 -9.26 -15.81
CA ILE A 53 4.25 -9.16 -14.65
C ILE A 53 3.44 -8.78 -13.40
N MET A 54 2.64 -7.72 -13.51
CA MET A 54 1.86 -7.18 -12.40
C MET A 54 0.87 -8.19 -11.80
N GLU A 55 0.11 -8.89 -12.65
CA GLU A 55 -0.84 -9.92 -12.22
C GLU A 55 -0.15 -11.21 -11.78
N GLY A 56 1.09 -11.44 -12.24
CA GLY A 56 1.93 -12.57 -11.83
C GLY A 56 2.60 -12.39 -10.47
N TYR A 57 2.76 -11.17 -9.99
CA TYR A 57 3.15 -10.90 -8.59
C TYR A 57 1.96 -11.18 -7.67
N ASP A 58 2.21 -11.87 -6.55
CA ASP A 58 1.21 -12.36 -5.60
C ASP A 58 0.28 -11.24 -5.08
N GLY A 59 -0.81 -11.01 -5.81
CA GLY A 59 -1.82 -10.01 -5.48
C GLY A 59 -1.39 -8.55 -5.56
N LEU A 60 -0.34 -8.20 -6.32
CA LEU A 60 0.21 -6.84 -6.34
C LEU A 60 -0.80 -5.77 -6.80
N GLY A 61 -1.68 -6.15 -7.71
CA GLY A 61 -2.75 -5.31 -8.21
C GLY A 61 -3.36 -5.81 -9.50
N ILE A 62 -4.48 -5.21 -9.89
CA ILE A 62 -5.17 -5.48 -11.14
C ILE A 62 -4.80 -4.40 -12.14
N VAL A 63 -4.39 -4.80 -13.35
CA VAL A 63 -4.09 -3.87 -14.44
C VAL A 63 -5.26 -3.83 -15.43
N THR A 64 -5.89 -2.67 -15.52
CA THR A 64 -7.00 -2.41 -16.44
C THR A 64 -6.54 -1.49 -17.55
N THR A 65 -6.70 -1.88 -18.81
CA THR A 65 -6.44 -1.00 -19.95
C THR A 65 -7.60 -0.03 -20.10
N THR A 66 -7.36 1.27 -19.87
CA THR A 66 -8.38 2.31 -20.00
C THR A 66 -8.50 2.81 -21.43
N ASP A 67 -7.37 2.93 -22.15
CA ASP A 67 -7.34 3.28 -23.56
C ASP A 67 -6.23 2.51 -24.30
N PRO A 68 -6.56 1.57 -25.20
CA PRO A 68 -5.58 0.82 -25.97
C PRO A 68 -4.91 1.64 -27.09
N ARG A 69 -5.51 2.76 -27.55
CA ARG A 69 -4.94 3.65 -28.57
C ARG A 69 -3.98 4.67 -27.96
N ALA A 70 -4.36 5.27 -26.83
CA ALA A 70 -3.49 6.13 -26.06
C ALA A 70 -2.46 5.34 -25.21
N ALA A 71 -2.66 4.02 -25.13
CA ALA A 71 -1.82 3.09 -24.39
C ALA A 71 -1.71 3.46 -22.90
N THR A 72 -2.88 3.75 -22.33
CA THR A 72 -3.08 4.10 -20.93
C THR A 72 -3.62 2.89 -20.17
N ILE A 73 -3.01 2.63 -19.02
CA ILE A 73 -3.47 1.62 -18.07
C ILE A 73 -3.80 2.27 -16.74
N SER A 74 -4.69 1.62 -16.01
CA SER A 74 -4.95 1.89 -14.62
C SER A 74 -4.58 0.67 -13.78
N ILE A 75 -3.88 0.91 -12.69
CA ILE A 75 -3.43 -0.12 -11.76
C ILE A 75 -4.18 0.11 -10.46
N THR A 76 -4.98 -0.87 -10.05
CA THR A 76 -5.66 -0.89 -8.76
C THR A 76 -4.92 -1.83 -7.83
N TYR A 77 -4.51 -1.35 -6.65
CA TYR A 77 -3.70 -2.11 -5.72
C TYR A 77 -4.14 -1.87 -4.27
N PRO A 78 -3.97 -2.86 -3.38
CA PRO A 78 -4.17 -2.66 -1.95
C PRO A 78 -3.09 -1.72 -1.39
N GLN A 79 -3.48 -0.77 -0.55
CA GLN A 79 -2.59 0.25 0.02
C GLN A 79 -1.38 -0.36 0.75
N GLU A 80 -1.56 -1.54 1.35
CA GLU A 80 -0.51 -2.28 2.04
C GLU A 80 0.67 -2.66 1.13
N LEU A 81 0.43 -2.76 -0.18
CA LEU A 81 1.43 -3.11 -1.20
C LEU A 81 1.97 -1.89 -1.96
N GLU A 82 1.61 -0.66 -1.58
CA GLU A 82 2.06 0.57 -2.26
C GLU A 82 3.58 0.60 -2.40
N HIS A 83 4.32 0.30 -1.33
CA HIS A 83 5.79 0.36 -1.35
C HIS A 83 6.40 -0.63 -2.36
N THR A 84 5.85 -1.84 -2.42
CA THR A 84 6.30 -2.88 -3.36
C THR A 84 5.96 -2.49 -4.80
N LEU A 85 4.75 -2.00 -5.03
CA LEU A 85 4.31 -1.54 -6.35
C LEU A 85 5.17 -0.37 -6.85
N MET A 86 5.43 0.62 -6.00
CA MET A 86 6.24 1.78 -6.38
C MET A 86 7.68 1.37 -6.71
N GLY A 87 8.27 0.41 -5.98
CA GLY A 87 9.58 -0.15 -6.31
C GLY A 87 9.62 -0.88 -7.65
N LEU A 88 8.55 -1.61 -7.98
CA LEU A 88 8.42 -2.28 -9.28
C LEU A 88 8.27 -1.26 -10.42
N LEU A 89 7.43 -0.24 -10.23
CA LEU A 89 7.25 0.84 -11.20
C LEU A 89 8.55 1.64 -11.44
N ASP A 90 9.31 1.93 -10.39
CA ASP A 90 10.62 2.57 -10.51
C ASP A 90 11.60 1.72 -11.35
N SER A 91 11.54 0.40 -11.20
CA SER A 91 12.31 -0.53 -12.03
C SER A 91 11.86 -0.50 -13.50
N PHE A 92 10.56 -0.46 -13.76
CA PHE A 92 10.03 -0.31 -15.13
C PHE A 92 10.38 1.04 -15.78
N VAL A 93 10.44 2.12 -14.99
CA VAL A 93 10.90 3.43 -15.48
C VAL A 93 12.37 3.38 -15.87
N LYS A 94 13.22 2.74 -15.04
CA LYS A 94 14.65 2.52 -15.35
C LYS A 94 14.85 1.70 -16.62
N GLU A 95 14.00 0.69 -16.83
CA GLU A 95 14.01 -0.15 -18.03
C GLU A 95 13.36 0.51 -19.26
N ARG A 96 12.84 1.74 -19.13
CA ARG A 96 12.11 2.51 -20.17
C ARG A 96 10.85 1.82 -20.69
N VAL A 97 10.25 0.96 -19.88
CA VAL A 97 8.99 0.25 -20.19
C VAL A 97 7.79 1.18 -19.98
N VAL A 98 7.84 2.04 -18.96
CA VAL A 98 6.78 3.01 -18.61
C VAL A 98 7.26 4.44 -18.86
N LYS A 99 6.41 5.28 -19.49
CA LYS A 99 6.75 6.67 -19.83
C LYS A 99 6.33 7.67 -18.77
N GLU A 100 5.14 7.49 -18.20
CA GLU A 100 4.55 8.44 -17.26
C GLU A 100 3.65 7.71 -16.27
N VAL A 101 3.69 8.10 -15.00
CA VAL A 101 2.85 7.56 -13.91
C VAL A 101 2.22 8.73 -13.17
N SER A 102 0.89 8.75 -13.12
CA SER A 102 0.08 9.77 -12.46
C SER A 102 -0.77 9.12 -11.36
N ARG A 103 -0.74 9.69 -10.14
CA ARG A 103 -1.62 9.26 -9.04
C ARG A 103 -2.98 9.91 -9.23
N LEU A 104 -4.05 9.10 -9.18
CA LEU A 104 -5.45 9.56 -9.25
C LEU A 104 -5.99 9.88 -7.85
#